data_AF-A0KVK6-F1
#
_entry.id   AF-A0KVK6-F1
#
_cell.length_a   1.000
_cell.length_b   1.000
_cell.length_c   1.000
_cell.angle_alpha   90.00
_cell.angle_beta   90.00
_cell.angle_gamma   90.00
#
_symmetry.space_group_name_H-M   'P 1'
#
loop_
_entity.id
_entity.type
_entity.pdbx_description
1 polymer ?
#
loop_
_entity_poly.entity_id
_entity_poly.type
_entity_poly.pdbx_seq_one_letter_code
_entity_poly.pdbx_strand_id
1 'polypeptide(L)'
;MISLAIASILSAGVCVYHLLEGKQKRLPKLMSAPLSEPDKQWFSALFYCQSVFYVSTTAVFLVCALKLLPEMYGYSLLLFLGLNYGMYAIWLFYVALLSPPQASLRLRLQSLVFLLIALLAVLSPLQV
;
A
#
# COMPACT_ATOMS: atom_id res chain seq x y z
N MET A 1 -15.58 -11.39 6.45
CA MET A 1 -14.59 -12.47 6.17
C MET A 1 -14.10 -12.47 4.72
N ILE A 2 -14.98 -12.63 3.73
CA ILE A 2 -14.59 -12.61 2.30
C ILE A 2 -13.90 -11.27 1.93
N SER A 3 -14.41 -10.15 2.45
CA SER A 3 -13.83 -8.81 2.30
C SER A 3 -12.36 -8.73 2.75
N LEU A 4 -12.02 -9.31 3.91
CA LEU A 4 -10.65 -9.35 4.42
C LEU A 4 -9.74 -10.27 3.63
N ALA A 5 -10.26 -11.40 3.15
CA ALA A 5 -9.50 -12.28 2.26
C ALA A 5 -9.12 -11.56 0.96
N ILE A 6 -10.06 -10.83 0.35
CA ILE A 6 -9.81 -10.03 -0.84
C ILE A 6 -8.81 -8.91 -0.53
N ALA A 7 -8.98 -8.19 0.60
CA ALA A 7 -8.04 -7.15 1.02
C ALA A 7 -6.61 -7.70 1.22
N SER A 8 -6.50 -8.89 1.81
CA SER A 8 -5.22 -9.58 1.99
C SER A 8 -4.56 -9.94 0.66
N ILE A 9 -5.32 -10.47 -0.30
CA ILE A 9 -4.81 -10.81 -1.64
C ILE A 9 -4.34 -9.56 -2.38
N LEU A 10 -5.15 -8.49 -2.35
CA LEU A 10 -4.80 -7.21 -2.98
C LEU A 10 -3.58 -6.57 -2.32
N SER A 11 -3.51 -6.56 -0.99
CA SER A 11 -2.37 -6.05 -0.23
C SER A 11 -1.08 -6.84 -0.53
N ALA A 12 -1.18 -8.17 -0.60
CA ALA A 12 -0.07 -9.02 -1.01
C ALA A 12 0.39 -8.72 -2.44
N GLY A 13 -0.55 -8.56 -3.38
CA GLY A 13 -0.24 -8.17 -4.76
C GLY A 13 0.48 -6.83 -4.84
N VAL A 14 0.02 -5.82 -4.08
CA VAL A 14 0.69 -4.52 -3.95
C VAL A 14 2.10 -4.67 -3.38
N CYS A 15 2.26 -5.47 -2.32
CA CYS A 15 3.54 -5.71 -1.67
C CYS A 15 4.55 -6.34 -2.64
N VAL A 16 4.14 -7.41 -3.32
CA VAL A 16 4.97 -8.11 -4.31
C VAL A 16 5.31 -7.18 -5.47
N TYR A 17 4.33 -6.45 -6.01
CA TYR A 17 4.55 -5.47 -7.07
C TYR A 17 5.55 -4.38 -6.65
N HIS A 18 5.40 -3.82 -5.44
CA HIS A 18 6.28 -2.80 -4.90
C HIS A 18 7.71 -3.31 -4.73
N LEU A 19 7.89 -4.52 -4.20
CA LEU A 19 9.21 -5.12 -4.00
C LEU A 19 9.89 -5.46 -5.34
N LEU A 20 9.16 -6.06 -6.29
CA LEU A 20 9.70 -6.41 -7.60
C LEU A 20 10.03 -5.17 -8.42
N GLU A 21 9.06 -4.26 -8.61
CA GLU A 21 9.27 -3.04 -9.39
C GLU A 21 10.29 -2.12 -8.71
N GLY A 22 10.22 -2.04 -7.39
CA GLY A 22 11.13 -1.26 -6.54
C GLY A 22 12.57 -1.68 -6.69
N LYS A 23 12.87 -2.96 -6.44
CA LYS A 23 14.23 -3.50 -6.52
C LYS A 23 14.77 -3.52 -7.95
N GLN A 24 13.96 -3.91 -8.93
CA GLN A 24 14.45 -4.11 -10.31
C GLN A 24 14.54 -2.81 -11.11
N LYS A 25 13.64 -1.85 -10.87
CA LYS A 25 13.51 -0.66 -11.74
C LYS A 25 13.69 0.66 -11.01
N ARG A 26 13.11 0.84 -9.82
CA ARG A 26 13.07 2.16 -9.15
C ARG A 26 14.36 2.49 -8.41
N LEU A 27 14.87 1.57 -7.59
CA LEU A 27 16.13 1.73 -6.85
C LEU A 27 17.34 1.94 -7.79
N PRO A 28 17.55 1.13 -8.84
CA PRO A 28 18.66 1.36 -9.77
C PRO A 28 18.57 2.72 -10.46
N LYS A 29 17.36 3.12 -10.90
CA LYS A 29 17.13 4.44 -11.51
C LYS A 29 17.43 5.59 -10.55
N LEU A 30 17.07 5.44 -9.27
CA LEU A 30 17.35 6.43 -8.23
C LEU A 30 18.86 6.55 -7.99
N MET A 31 19.59 5.43 -7.93
CA MET A 31 21.04 5.43 -7.73
C MET A 31 21.80 6.07 -8.90
N SER A 32 21.30 5.88 -10.13
CA SER A 32 21.85 6.50 -11.34
C SER A 32 21.41 7.94 -11.58
N ALA A 33 20.47 8.48 -10.79
CA ALA A 33 19.97 9.84 -10.98
C ALA A 33 21.02 10.89 -10.54
N PRO A 34 21.06 12.07 -11.18
CA PRO A 34 21.95 13.18 -10.81
C PRO A 34 21.43 13.90 -9.55
N LEU A 35 21.21 13.14 -8.48
CA LEU A 35 20.81 13.60 -7.16
C LEU A 35 22.01 13.62 -6.22
N SER A 36 21.94 14.44 -5.18
CA SER A 36 22.92 14.40 -4.10
C SER A 36 22.83 13.08 -3.33
N GLU A 37 23.95 12.61 -2.78
CA GLU A 37 23.97 11.40 -1.95
C GLU A 37 23.00 11.42 -0.76
N PRO A 38 22.82 12.53 0.00
CA PRO A 38 21.82 12.54 1.07
C PRO A 38 20.39 12.38 0.55
N ASP A 39 20.04 12.94 -0.61
CA ASP A 39 18.71 12.77 -1.19
C ASP A 39 18.46 11.31 -1.60
N LYS A 40 19.46 10.66 -2.20
CA LYS A 40 19.37 9.23 -2.58
C LYS A 40 19.14 8.34 -1.35
N GLN A 41 19.81 8.64 -0.23
CA GLN A 41 19.62 7.93 1.03
C GLN A 41 18.20 8.12 1.56
N TRP A 42 17.69 9.35 1.57
CA TRP A 42 16.32 9.65 2.00
C TRP A 42 15.27 8.90 1.18
N PHE A 43 15.36 8.95 -0.15
CA PHE A 43 14.39 8.24 -1.02
C PHE A 43 14.49 6.72 -0.88
N SER A 44 15.69 6.19 -0.65
CA SER A 44 15.88 4.75 -0.39
C SER A 44 15.28 4.35 0.96
N ALA A 45 15.48 5.15 2.01
CA ALA A 45 14.88 4.91 3.32
C ALA A 45 13.34 4.93 3.25
N LEU A 46 12.75 5.88 2.52
CA LEU A 46 11.31 5.93 2.27
C LEU A 46 10.81 4.66 1.56
N PHE A 47 11.54 4.16 0.57
CA PHE A 47 11.21 2.91 -0.10
C PHE A 47 11.19 1.71 0.87
N TYR A 48 12.20 1.57 1.73
CA TYR A 48 12.24 0.48 2.71
C TYR A 48 11.16 0.62 3.79
N CYS A 49 10.90 1.83 4.27
CA CYS A 49 9.83 2.10 5.22
C CYS A 49 8.45 1.69 4.64
N GLN A 50 8.19 2.08 3.39
CA GLN A 50 6.96 1.71 2.68
C GLN A 50 6.88 0.19 2.41
N SER A 51 8.01 -0.46 2.15
CA SER A 51 8.07 -1.92 2.03
C SER A 51 7.68 -2.63 3.33
N VAL A 52 8.23 -2.20 4.47
CA VAL A 52 7.90 -2.74 5.80
C VAL A 52 6.42 -2.50 6.11
N PHE A 53 5.90 -1.32 5.78
CA PHE A 53 4.47 -1.03 5.91
C PHE A 53 3.63 -2.06 5.13
N TYR A 54 3.87 -2.26 3.83
CA TYR A 54 3.09 -3.21 3.02
C TYR A 54 3.19 -4.67 3.47
N VAL A 55 4.35 -5.11 3.95
CA VAL A 55 4.49 -6.46 4.52
C VAL A 55 3.66 -6.58 5.80
N SER A 56 3.74 -5.58 6.67
CA SER A 56 3.04 -5.56 7.95
C SER A 56 1.52 -5.48 7.77
N THR A 57 1.03 -4.64 6.87
CA THR A 57 -0.41 -4.52 6.58
C THR A 57 -0.97 -5.81 6.00
N THR A 58 -0.23 -6.46 5.11
CA THR A 58 -0.62 -7.76 4.54
C THR A 58 -0.70 -8.84 5.62
N ALA A 59 0.26 -8.88 6.54
CA ALA A 59 0.22 -9.79 7.69
C ALA A 59 -0.99 -9.52 8.59
N VAL A 60 -1.30 -8.26 8.89
CA VAL A 60 -2.47 -7.89 9.70
C VAL A 60 -3.77 -8.31 9.01
N PHE A 61 -3.94 -8.04 7.71
CA PHE A 61 -5.14 -8.49 6.98
C PHE A 61 -5.30 -10.02 7.01
N LEU A 62 -4.20 -10.76 6.88
CA LEU A 62 -4.21 -12.21 6.94
C LEU A 62 -4.60 -12.72 8.34
N VAL A 63 -3.98 -12.19 9.40
CA VAL A 63 -4.27 -12.53 10.79
C VAL A 63 -5.73 -12.24 11.14
N CYS A 64 -6.26 -11.09 10.71
CA CYS A 64 -7.67 -10.73 10.89
C CYS A 64 -8.61 -11.63 10.07
N ALA A 65 -8.25 -11.99 8.84
CA ALA A 65 -9.05 -12.89 8.01
C ALA A 65 -9.14 -14.31 8.59
N LEU A 66 -8.05 -14.78 9.23
CA LEU A 66 -7.97 -16.09 9.91
C LEU A 66 -8.53 -16.08 11.33
N LYS A 67 -9.04 -14.94 11.83
CA LYS A 67 -9.55 -14.77 13.20
C LYS A 67 -8.52 -15.14 14.28
N LEU A 68 -7.23 -14.89 14.03
CA LEU A 68 -6.14 -15.18 14.96
C LEU A 68 -5.95 -14.11 16.06
N LEU A 69 -6.80 -13.08 16.08
CA LEU A 69 -6.73 -11.94 16.98
C LEU A 69 -8.14 -11.65 17.54
N PRO A 70 -8.28 -11.20 18.80
CA PRO A 70 -9.59 -10.84 19.33
C PRO A 70 -10.21 -9.68 18.52
N GLU A 71 -11.53 -9.76 18.30
CA GLU A 71 -12.24 -8.89 17.36
C GLU A 71 -12.09 -7.39 17.69
N MET A 72 -12.08 -7.02 18.97
CA MET A 72 -11.90 -5.63 19.40
C MET A 72 -10.57 -5.02 18.92
N TYR A 73 -9.47 -5.76 19.04
CA TYR A 73 -8.16 -5.29 18.58
C TYR A 73 -8.05 -5.32 17.06
N GLY A 74 -8.69 -6.31 16.42
CA GLY A 74 -8.79 -6.40 14.96
C GLY A 74 -9.51 -5.21 14.34
N TYR A 75 -10.61 -4.75 14.96
CA TYR A 75 -11.39 -3.59 14.50
C TYR A 75 -10.53 -2.33 14.37
N SER A 76 -9.84 -1.96 15.46
CA SER A 76 -9.04 -0.74 15.48
C SER A 76 -7.89 -0.78 14.47
N LEU A 77 -7.25 -1.95 14.33
CA LEU A 77 -6.21 -2.17 13.33
C LEU A 77 -6.74 -2.03 11.90
N LEU A 78 -7.88 -2.65 11.59
CA LEU A 78 -8.49 -2.58 10.26
C LEU A 78 -8.92 -1.15 9.90
N LEU A 79 -9.48 -0.41 10.85
CA LEU A 79 -9.86 0.99 10.66
C LEU A 79 -8.61 1.86 10.41
N PHE A 80 -7.57 1.69 11.21
CA PHE A 80 -6.30 2.40 11.04
C PHE A 80 -5.68 2.12 9.67
N LEU A 81 -5.60 0.86 9.27
CA LEU A 81 -5.08 0.47 7.96
C LEU A 81 -5.94 1.02 6.82
N GLY A 82 -7.26 0.93 6.95
CA GLY A 82 -8.20 1.45 5.96
C GLY A 82 -8.01 2.94 5.71
N LEU A 83 -7.90 3.74 6.77
CA LEU A 83 -7.63 5.18 6.68
C LEU A 83 -6.28 5.47 6.01
N ASN A 84 -5.23 4.73 6.37
CA ASN A 84 -3.91 4.90 5.76
C ASN A 84 -3.93 4.60 4.24
N TYR A 85 -4.52 3.47 3.83
CA TYR A 85 -4.68 3.16 2.41
C TYR A 85 -5.54 4.18 1.68
N GLY A 86 -6.58 4.72 2.34
CA GLY A 86 -7.41 5.79 1.80
C GLY A 86 -6.63 7.08 1.55
N MET A 87 -5.84 7.51 2.52
CA MET A 87 -4.95 8.67 2.38
C MET A 87 -3.93 8.46 1.24
N TYR A 88 -3.32 7.27 1.16
CA TYR A 88 -2.42 6.95 0.06
C TYR A 88 -3.12 6.95 -1.30
N ALA A 89 -4.36 6.46 -1.38
CA ALA A 89 -5.14 6.47 -2.62
C ALA A 89 -5.39 7.90 -3.11
N ILE A 90 -5.85 8.78 -2.22
CA ILE A 90 -6.10 10.20 -2.53
C ILE A 90 -4.82 10.88 -3.00
N TRP A 91 -3.72 10.69 -2.26
CA TRP A 91 -2.43 11.26 -2.60
C TRP A 91 -1.93 10.77 -3.96
N LEU A 92 -1.99 9.47 -4.21
CA LEU A 92 -1.50 8.88 -5.45
C LEU A 92 -2.36 9.30 -6.66
N PHE A 93 -3.66 9.50 -6.45
CA PHE A 93 -4.55 10.05 -7.47
C PHE A 93 -4.18 11.51 -7.81
N TYR A 94 -3.89 12.33 -6.79
CA TYR A 94 -3.40 13.70 -6.99
C TYR A 94 -2.09 13.72 -7.79
N VAL A 95 -1.10 12.89 -7.41
CA VAL A 95 0.16 12.77 -8.16
C VAL A 95 -0.08 12.30 -9.60
N ALA A 96 -1.05 11.42 -9.83
CA ALA A 96 -1.40 10.96 -11.17
C ALA A 96 -1.93 12.09 -12.07
N LEU A 97 -2.66 13.06 -11.52
CA LEU A 97 -3.17 14.23 -12.27
C LEU A 97 -2.04 15.13 -12.75
N LEU A 98 -0.94 15.22 -11.98
CA LEU A 98 0.22 16.05 -12.31
C LEU A 98 1.28 15.32 -13.16
N SER A 99 1.14 14.00 -13.31
CA SER A 99 2.13 13.16 -13.98
C SER A 99 1.95 13.12 -15.50
N PRO A 100 3.03 12.90 -16.28
CA PRO A 100 2.92 12.69 -17.71
C PRO A 100 2.02 11.49 -18.05
N PRO A 101 1.38 11.45 -19.24
CA PRO A 101 0.30 10.51 -19.56
C PRO A 101 0.68 9.03 -19.35
N GLN A 102 1.92 8.67 -19.68
CA GLN A 102 2.44 7.31 -19.54
C GLN A 102 2.51 6.84 -18.07
N ALA A 103 2.83 7.76 -17.15
CA ALA A 103 2.89 7.47 -15.71
C ALA A 103 1.51 7.63 -15.04
N SER A 104 0.68 8.56 -15.54
CA SER A 104 -0.63 8.90 -14.98
C SER A 104 -1.57 7.69 -14.89
N LEU A 105 -1.72 6.91 -15.98
CA LEU A 105 -2.62 5.75 -15.99
C LEU A 105 -2.23 4.72 -14.93
N ARG A 106 -0.93 4.42 -14.82
CA ARG A 106 -0.42 3.45 -13.84
C ARG A 106 -0.69 3.91 -12.41
N LEU A 107 -0.46 5.19 -12.12
CA LEU A 107 -0.71 5.77 -10.80
C LEU A 107 -2.20 5.78 -10.45
N ARG A 108 -3.09 6.05 -11.42
CA ARG A 108 -4.55 5.94 -11.22
C ARG A 108 -5.00 4.52 -10.91
N LEU A 109 -4.49 3.53 -11.64
CA LEU A 109 -4.82 2.13 -11.36
C LEU A 109 -4.34 1.73 -9.96
N GLN A 110 -3.13 2.13 -9.58
CA GLN A 110 -2.60 1.86 -8.25
C GLN A 110 -3.41 2.58 -7.15
N SER A 111 -3.87 3.81 -7.38
CA SER A 111 -4.71 4.54 -6.43
C SER A 111 -6.07 3.87 -6.24
N LEU A 112 -6.65 3.32 -7.32
CA LEU A 112 -7.90 2.57 -7.25
C LEU A 112 -7.74 1.28 -6.44
N VAL A 113 -6.62 0.57 -6.60
CA VAL A 113 -6.32 -0.61 -5.77
C VAL A 113 -6.19 -0.24 -4.29
N PHE A 114 -5.51 0.87 -3.97
CA PHE A 114 -5.42 1.34 -2.59
C PHE A 114 -6.78 1.75 -2.02
N LEU A 115 -7.61 2.43 -2.81
CA LEU A 115 -8.96 2.79 -2.42
C LEU A 115 -9.82 1.53 -2.15
N LEU A 116 -9.67 0.50 -2.99
CA LEU A 116 -10.39 -0.76 -2.79
C LEU A 116 -9.95 -1.47 -1.50
N ILE A 117 -8.65 -1.53 -1.22
CA ILE A 117 -8.13 -2.06 0.05
C ILE A 117 -8.68 -1.25 1.23
N ALA A 118 -8.70 0.08 1.13
CA ALA A 118 -9.23 0.97 2.16
C ALA A 118 -10.70 0.68 2.47
N LEU A 119 -11.54 0.60 1.43
CA LEU A 119 -12.96 0.31 1.56
C LEU A 119 -13.20 -1.07 2.16
N LEU A 120 -12.50 -2.10 1.69
CA LEU A 120 -12.63 -3.45 2.23
C LEU A 120 -12.22 -3.52 3.72
N ALA A 121 -11.18 -2.79 4.11
CA ALA A 121 -10.72 -2.71 5.49
C ALA A 121 -11.70 -1.98 6.41
N VAL A 122 -12.27 -0.85 5.97
CA VAL A 122 -13.23 -0.05 6.76
C VAL A 122 -14.62 -0.69 6.82
N LEU A 123 -15.05 -1.36 5.75
CA LEU A 123 -16.38 -1.98 5.69
C LEU A 123 -16.41 -3.36 6.35
N SER A 124 -15.30 -4.10 6.41
CA SER A 124 -15.30 -5.43 7.00
C SER A 124 -15.81 -5.46 8.46
N PRO A 125 -15.49 -4.49 9.32
CA PRO A 125 -16.03 -4.45 10.68
C PRO A 125 -17.51 -4.07 10.78
N LEU A 126 -18.09 -3.46 9.74
CA LEU A 126 -19.52 -3.12 9.66
C LEU A 126 -20.38 -4.29 9.14
N GLN A 127 -19.74 -5.36 8.68
CA GLN A 127 -20.36 -6.59 8.16
C GLN A 127 -20.40 -7.71 9.22
N VAL A 128 -20.07 -7.39 10.47
CA VAL A 128 -20.13 -8.30 11.62
C VAL A 128 -21.52 -8.26 12.23
#